data_AF-A0A0Q9IW99-F1
#
_entry.id   AF-A0A0Q9IW99-F1
#
_cell.length_a   1.000
_cell.length_b   1.000
_cell.length_c   1.000
_cell.angle_alpha   90.00
_cell.angle_beta   90.00
_cell.angle_gamma   90.00
#
_symmetry.space_group_name_H-M   'P 1'
#
loop_
_entity.id
_entity.type
_entity.pdbx_description
1 polymer ?
#
loop_
_entity_poly.entity_id
_entity_poly.type
_entity_poly.pdbx_seq_one_letter_code
_entity_poly.pdbx_strand_id
1 'polypeptide(L)'
;MTTYHVDAAQVSAATQTVQGTIGRIQAEVGSLLGQLTGLQSSWSGQASTAFQGAVSEWRTTQLHVEQSLAQLSHALGIAATQYADAEQANARLFLR
;
A
#
# COMPACT_ATOMS: atom_id res chain seq x y z
N MET A 1 -31.63 17.53 9.99
CA MET A 1 -30.65 17.62 8.89
C MET A 1 -29.40 16.89 9.36
N THR A 2 -29.19 15.67 8.88
CA THR A 2 -28.05 14.83 9.27
C THR A 2 -26.81 15.33 8.55
N THR A 3 -25.89 15.87 9.34
CA THR A 3 -24.58 16.42 8.98
C THR A 3 -23.73 15.42 8.19
N TYR A 4 -23.42 15.75 6.94
CA TYR A 4 -22.40 15.09 6.10
C TYR A 4 -20.95 15.27 6.65
N HIS A 5 -20.79 16.07 7.71
CA HIS A 5 -19.50 16.49 8.24
C HIS A 5 -18.69 15.36 8.93
N VAL A 6 -19.35 14.25 9.31
CA VAL A 6 -18.71 13.14 10.02
C VAL A 6 -18.03 12.16 9.04
N ASP A 7 -18.53 12.03 7.81
CA ASP A 7 -18.02 11.02 6.85
C ASP A 7 -16.67 11.40 6.23
N ALA A 8 -16.44 12.67 5.88
CA ALA A 8 -15.20 13.08 5.19
C ALA A 8 -13.95 12.95 6.08
N ALA A 9 -14.05 13.35 7.35
CA ALA A 9 -12.96 13.21 8.32
C ALA A 9 -12.62 11.73 8.60
N GLN A 10 -13.65 10.87 8.68
CA GLN A 10 -13.47 9.43 8.84
C GLN A 10 -12.79 8.79 7.62
N VAL A 11 -13.20 9.16 6.40
CA VAL A 11 -12.58 8.67 5.17
C VAL A 11 -11.12 9.11 5.06
N SER A 12 -10.80 10.35 5.44
CA SER A 12 -9.42 10.84 5.48
C SER A 12 -8.56 10.06 6.48
N ALA A 13 -9.04 9.87 7.71
CA ALA A 13 -8.34 9.10 8.73
C ALA A 13 -8.16 7.62 8.35
N ALA A 14 -9.18 7.01 7.74
CA ALA A 14 -9.12 5.66 7.20
C ALA A 14 -8.06 5.57 6.08
N THR A 15 -8.03 6.56 5.17
CA THR A 15 -7.04 6.62 4.09
C THR A 15 -5.61 6.68 4.64
N GLN A 16 -5.34 7.52 5.65
CA GLN A 16 -4.03 7.60 6.28
C GLN A 16 -3.62 6.28 6.95
N THR A 17 -4.57 5.62 7.63
CA THR A 17 -4.35 4.31 8.26
C THR A 17 -4.00 3.24 7.23
N VAL A 18 -4.70 3.23 6.09
CA VAL A 18 -4.42 2.30 4.99
C VAL A 18 -3.07 2.60 4.35
N GLN A 19 -2.71 3.87 4.11
CA GLN A 19 -1.37 4.24 3.60
C GLN A 19 -0.24 3.78 4.53
N GLY A 20 -0.41 3.94 5.85
CA GLY A 20 0.55 3.42 6.83
C GLY A 20 0.69 1.89 6.76
N THR A 21 -0.42 1.18 6.56
CA THR A 21 -0.42 -0.28 6.38
C THR A 21 0.30 -0.68 5.09
N ILE A 22 0.07 0.04 3.98
CA ILE A 22 0.75 -0.18 2.71
C ILE A 22 2.28 -0.03 2.88
N GLY A 23 2.74 1.03 3.53
CA GLY A 23 4.16 1.25 3.77
C GLY A 23 4.81 0.13 4.59
N ARG A 24 4.10 -0.37 5.62
CA ARG A 24 4.57 -1.53 6.41
C ARG A 24 4.66 -2.80 5.56
N ILE A 25 3.69 -3.08 4.70
CA ILE A 25 3.73 -4.25 3.81
C ILE A 25 4.93 -4.16 2.87
N GLN A 26 5.19 -2.99 2.27
CA GLN A 26 6.37 -2.79 1.41
C GLN A 26 7.68 -3.07 2.15
N ALA A 27 7.81 -2.60 3.40
CA ALA A 27 8.98 -2.84 4.22
C ALA A 27 9.18 -4.33 4.54
N GLU A 28 8.11 -5.04 4.91
CA GLU A 28 8.15 -6.48 5.19
C GLU A 28 8.52 -7.30 3.95
N VAL A 29 7.94 -6.95 2.80
CA VAL A 29 8.23 -7.59 1.51
C VAL A 29 9.71 -7.41 1.12
N GLY A 30 10.26 -6.21 1.29
CA GLY A 30 11.68 -5.94 1.07
C GLY A 30 12.59 -6.68 2.07
N SER A 31 12.19 -6.74 3.33
CA SER A 31 12.90 -7.49 4.39
C SER A 31 12.98 -8.98 4.06
N LEU A 32 11.87 -9.59 3.63
CA LEU A 32 11.83 -11.00 3.24
C LEU A 32 12.76 -11.27 2.05
N LEU A 33 12.80 -10.40 1.04
CA LEU A 33 13.77 -10.54 -0.06
C LEU A 33 15.21 -10.49 0.45
N GLY A 34 15.53 -9.57 1.36
CA GLY A 34 16.85 -9.50 2.00
C GLY A 34 17.23 -10.79 2.72
N GLN A 35 16.30 -11.34 3.50
CA GLN A 35 16.50 -12.62 4.21
C GLN A 35 16.71 -13.80 3.25
N LEU A 36 15.90 -13.89 2.18
CA LEU A 36 16.03 -14.95 1.18
C LEU A 36 17.36 -14.86 0.43
N THR A 37 17.77 -13.66 0.01
CA THR A 37 19.08 -13.47 -0.66
C THR A 37 20.26 -13.77 0.27
N GLY A 38 20.15 -13.45 1.57
CA GLY A 38 21.12 -13.87 2.58
C GLY A 38 21.22 -15.39 2.68
N LEU A 39 20.08 -16.08 2.78
CA LEU A 39 20.03 -17.54 2.87
C LEU A 39 20.58 -18.22 1.61
N GLN A 40 20.34 -17.63 0.43
CA GLN A 40 20.87 -18.12 -0.85
C GLN A 40 22.40 -18.29 -0.82
N SER A 41 23.11 -17.37 -0.17
CA SER A 41 24.57 -17.41 -0.07
C SER A 41 25.09 -18.60 0.76
N SER A 42 24.26 -19.15 1.64
CA SER A 42 24.61 -20.26 2.53
C SER A 42 24.30 -21.64 1.94
N TRP A 43 23.47 -21.72 0.90
CA TRP A 43 23.04 -22.98 0.30
C TRP A 43 23.96 -23.39 -0.85
N SER A 44 24.51 -24.61 -0.77
CA SER A 44 25.40 -25.18 -1.80
C SER A 44 24.83 -26.46 -2.40
N GLY A 45 25.37 -26.88 -3.55
CA GLY A 45 24.92 -28.09 -4.25
C GLY A 45 23.55 -27.95 -4.91
N GLN A 46 22.88 -29.08 -5.15
CA GLN A 46 21.60 -29.14 -5.88
C GLN A 46 20.48 -28.33 -5.19
N ALA A 47 20.49 -28.24 -3.86
CA ALA A 47 19.55 -27.43 -3.10
C ALA A 47 19.64 -25.93 -3.44
N SER A 48 20.83 -25.44 -3.79
CA SER A 48 21.04 -24.04 -4.18
C SER A 48 20.26 -23.66 -5.44
N THR A 49 20.20 -24.56 -6.43
CA THR A 49 19.47 -24.30 -7.68
C THR A 49 17.97 -24.23 -7.44
N ALA A 50 17.41 -25.15 -6.65
CA ALA A 50 15.99 -25.12 -6.28
C ALA A 50 15.64 -23.85 -5.50
N PHE A 51 16.50 -23.44 -4.58
CA PHE A 51 16.31 -22.22 -3.79
C PHE A 51 16.38 -20.95 -4.65
N GLN A 52 17.32 -20.87 -5.59
CA GLN A 52 17.38 -19.76 -6.56
C GLN A 52 16.08 -19.64 -7.37
N GLY A 53 15.48 -20.78 -7.76
CA GLY A 53 14.14 -20.80 -8.38
C GLY A 53 13.07 -20.19 -7.48
N ALA A 54 13.01 -20.60 -6.22
CA ALA A 54 12.07 -20.05 -5.24
C ALA A 54 12.27 -18.54 -5.00
N VAL A 55 13.52 -18.06 -4.93
CA VAL A 55 13.82 -16.62 -4.83
C VAL A 55 13.37 -15.86 -6.07
N SER A 56 13.52 -16.44 -7.26
CA SER A 56 13.05 -15.82 -8.51
C SER A 56 11.52 -15.72 -8.57
N GLU A 57 10.82 -16.77 -8.14
CA GLU A 57 9.36 -16.77 -8.02
C GLU A 57 8.88 -15.73 -7.00
N TRP A 58 9.57 -15.64 -5.85
CA TRP A 58 9.30 -14.61 -4.85
C TRP A 58 9.46 -13.19 -5.41
N ARG A 59 10.52 -12.92 -6.19
CA ARG A 59 10.72 -11.61 -6.85
C ARG A 59 9.57 -11.26 -7.80
N THR A 60 9.01 -12.25 -8.48
CA THR A 60 7.84 -12.02 -9.34
C THR A 60 6.63 -11.64 -8.50
N THR A 61 6.38 -12.39 -7.41
CA THR A 61 5.31 -12.09 -6.44
C THR A 61 5.48 -10.69 -5.82
N GLN A 62 6.70 -10.32 -5.44
CA GLN A 62 7.03 -8.99 -4.92
C GLN A 62 6.57 -7.88 -5.86
N LEU A 63 6.88 -7.98 -7.16
CA LEU A 63 6.49 -6.98 -8.16
C LEU A 63 4.96 -6.86 -8.27
N HIS A 64 4.23 -7.98 -8.19
CA HIS A 64 2.77 -7.97 -8.18
C HIS A 64 2.19 -7.28 -6.93
N VAL A 65 2.81 -7.52 -5.76
CA VAL A 65 2.43 -6.84 -4.52
C VAL A 65 2.69 -5.34 -4.64
N GLU A 66 3.86 -4.93 -5.09
CA GLU A 66 4.21 -3.52 -5.29
C GLU A 66 3.23 -2.81 -6.25
N GLN A 67 2.91 -3.43 -7.39
CA GLN A 67 1.92 -2.88 -8.33
C GLN A 67 0.53 -2.74 -7.68
N SER A 68 0.09 -3.75 -6.94
CA SER A 68 -1.23 -3.74 -6.28
C SER A 68 -1.30 -2.63 -5.22
N LEU A 69 -0.24 -2.49 -4.42
CA LEU A 69 -0.13 -1.44 -3.40
C LEU A 69 -0.04 -0.04 -4.00
N ALA A 70 0.64 0.12 -5.13
CA ALA A 70 0.71 1.38 -5.85
C ALA A 70 -0.67 1.80 -6.40
N GLN A 71 -1.41 0.85 -6.98
CA GLN A 71 -2.79 1.10 -7.47
C GLN A 71 -3.72 1.49 -6.32
N LEU A 72 -3.66 0.79 -5.19
CA LEU A 72 -4.44 1.13 -4.00
C LEU A 72 -4.09 2.52 -3.45
N SER A 73 -2.79 2.83 -3.35
CA SER A 73 -2.32 4.14 -2.88
C SER A 73 -2.82 5.26 -3.77
N HIS A 74 -2.79 5.06 -5.09
CA HIS A 74 -3.29 6.02 -6.06
C HIS A 74 -4.80 6.25 -5.94
N ALA A 75 -5.59 5.16 -5.88
CA ALA A 75 -7.05 5.24 -5.74
C ALA A 75 -7.46 5.95 -4.44
N LEU A 76 -6.77 5.65 -3.33
CA LEU A 76 -7.01 6.28 -2.04
C LEU A 76 -6.63 7.77 -2.03
N GLY A 77 -5.54 8.14 -2.72
CA GLY A 77 -5.14 9.55 -2.89
C GLY A 77 -6.19 10.36 -3.66
N ILE A 78 -6.75 9.78 -4.73
CA ILE A 78 -7.85 10.39 -5.48
C ILE A 78 -9.09 10.55 -4.59
N ALA A 79 -9.49 9.49 -3.88
CA ALA A 79 -10.65 9.53 -3.00
C ALA A 79 -10.50 10.63 -1.95
N ALA A 80 -9.36 10.69 -1.24
CA ALA A 80 -9.10 11.71 -0.22
C ALA A 80 -9.22 13.15 -0.78
N THR A 81 -8.72 13.39 -1.99
CA THR A 81 -8.80 14.70 -2.66
C THR A 81 -10.24 15.06 -3.01
N GLN A 82 -11.00 14.13 -3.61
CA GLN A 82 -12.40 14.35 -3.98
C GLN A 82 -13.27 14.67 -2.76
N TYR A 83 -13.05 13.97 -1.64
CA TYR A 83 -13.79 14.23 -0.41
C TYR A 83 -13.47 15.61 0.18
N ALA A 84 -12.21 16.04 0.14
CA ALA A 84 -11.82 17.38 0.59
C ALA A 84 -12.45 18.48 -0.27
N ASP A 85 -12.43 18.32 -1.60
CA ASP A 85 -13.01 19.28 -2.54
C ASP A 85 -14.54 19.40 -2.37
N ALA A 86 -15.22 18.26 -2.19
CA ALA A 86 -16.67 18.21 -1.96
C ALA A 86 -17.06 18.95 -0.67
N GLU A 87 -16.30 18.77 0.41
CA GLU A 87 -16.56 19.48 1.67
C GLU A 87 -16.36 20.99 1.52
N GLN A 88 -15.29 21.42 0.84
CA GLN A 88 -15.04 22.85 0.61
C GLN A 88 -16.11 23.47 -0.30
N ALA A 89 -16.62 22.73 -1.29
CA ALA A 89 -17.73 23.17 -2.13
C ALA A 89 -19.01 23.35 -1.30
N ASN A 90 -19.34 22.39 -0.44
CA ASN A 90 -20.49 22.46 0.46
C ASN A 90 -20.38 23.63 1.44
N ALA A 91 -19.22 23.84 2.06
CA ALA A 91 -18.98 24.96 2.98
C ALA A 91 -19.23 26.32 2.31
N ARG A 92 -18.85 26.48 1.03
CA ARG A 92 -19.09 27.70 0.25
C ARG A 92 -20.56 28.01 0.02
N LEU A 93 -21.45 27.00 0.01
CA LEU A 93 -22.90 27.21 -0.16
C LEU A 93 -23.53 27.91 1.04
N PHE A 94 -22.96 27.73 2.24
CA PHE A 94 -23.47 28.28 3.50
C PHE A 94 -22.73 29.56 3.94
N LEU A 95 -21.73 30.02 3.18
CA LEU A 95 -21.03 31.30 3.38
C LEU A 95 -21.70 32.48 2.66
N ARG A 96 -22.89 32.26 2.07
CA ARG A 96 -23.80 33.30 1.58
C ARG A 96 -24.95 33.49 2.55
#